data_AF-A0AAE9J024-F1
#
_entry.id   AF-A0AAE9J024-F1
#
_cell.length_a   1.000
_cell.length_b   1.000
_cell.length_c   1.000
_cell.angle_alpha   90.00
_cell.angle_beta   90.00
_cell.angle_gamma   90.00
#
_symmetry.space_group_name_H-M   'P 1'
#
loop_
_entity.id
_entity.type
_entity.pdbx_description
1 polymer ?
#
loop_
_entity_poly.entity_id
_entity_poly.type
_entity_poly.pdbx_seq_one_letter_code
_entity_poly.pdbx_strand_id
1 'polypeptide(L)'
;MSRIYQNDFGKRLIASRPPSTSSRPPSTSSVRSVTSQRSTFVANKTITAPARVRPVGRAVVPAIIRQPSQVDVLKGKVAAMEKDIMEKDERLQIAKETAVMQKESIGMYKERLEVMSTKVDALNVQVDVLKTESSNLKAEDEQKKVRIGELTSQLNEKESIMRKLHNDVVDLRGTIRVVVRVRQMLRSEVETSVSAIEYPTINSIIVNQGSKSSGAMTFEKVFTPIFTQSQVFCEIEDFILSALHGYNVGLIAFGQTGSVLIYLVPL
;
A
#
# COMPACT_ATOMS: atom_id res chain seq x y z
N MET A 1 9.29 -36.80 -1.56
CA MET A 1 7.86 -36.56 -1.24
C MET A 1 7.74 -36.14 0.22
N SER A 2 7.12 -34.98 0.50
CA SER A 2 6.54 -34.48 1.77
C SER A 2 6.30 -32.97 1.53
N ARG A 3 5.09 -32.42 1.61
CA ARG A 3 4.24 -32.19 2.79
C ARG A 3 4.97 -31.45 3.92
N ILE A 4 4.87 -30.12 3.90
CA ILE A 4 5.04 -29.23 5.05
C ILE A 4 3.78 -28.36 5.16
N TYR A 5 3.44 -27.93 6.37
CA TYR A 5 2.14 -27.34 6.74
C TYR A 5 2.03 -25.85 6.39
N GLN A 6 0.82 -25.42 6.01
CA GLN A 6 0.33 -24.07 6.23
C GLN A 6 -1.12 -24.11 6.72
N ASN A 7 -1.32 -23.85 8.01
CA ASN A 7 -2.57 -23.31 8.57
C ASN A 7 -2.21 -21.89 9.04
N ASP A 8 -2.76 -20.80 8.51
CA ASP A 8 -4.18 -20.40 8.41
C ASP A 8 -4.72 -19.85 9.73
N PHE A 9 -5.06 -18.56 9.74
CA PHE A 9 -5.92 -17.91 10.73
C PHE A 9 -6.65 -16.68 10.16
N GLY A 10 -7.54 -16.93 9.20
CA GLY A 10 -8.87 -16.32 9.10
C GLY A 10 -9.04 -14.78 9.18
N LYS A 11 -9.50 -14.19 8.07
CA LYS A 11 -10.47 -13.07 8.10
C LYS A 11 -11.73 -13.48 7.34
N ARG A 12 -12.90 -13.26 7.95
CA ARG A 12 -14.21 -13.70 7.42
C ARG A 12 -14.74 -12.78 6.33
N LEU A 13 -15.53 -13.38 5.44
CA LEU A 13 -16.32 -12.71 4.40
C LEU A 13 -17.39 -11.78 5.01
N ILE A 14 -17.53 -10.59 4.44
CA ILE A 14 -18.83 -9.94 4.23
C ILE A 14 -18.83 -9.44 2.78
N ALA A 15 -19.85 -9.81 2.01
CA ALA A 15 -19.99 -9.42 0.62
C ALA A 15 -21.21 -8.51 0.43
N SER A 16 -21.04 -7.41 -0.29
CA SER A 16 -22.12 -6.51 -0.72
C SER A 16 -22.04 -6.28 -2.23
N ARG A 17 -23.15 -6.55 -2.92
CA ARG A 17 -23.23 -6.53 -4.40
C ARG A 17 -23.17 -5.12 -5.01
N PRO A 18 -22.78 -5.01 -6.29
CA PRO A 18 -22.89 -3.76 -7.06
C PRO A 18 -24.31 -3.54 -7.59
N PRO A 19 -24.69 -2.28 -7.91
CA PRO A 19 -25.81 -1.96 -8.79
C PRO A 19 -25.34 -1.71 -10.23
N SER A 20 -26.12 -2.16 -11.22
CA SER A 20 -25.90 -1.83 -12.63
C SER A 20 -27.21 -1.80 -13.41
N THR A 21 -27.58 -0.64 -13.94
CA THR A 21 -28.47 -0.51 -15.12
C THR A 21 -28.29 0.84 -15.81
N SER A 22 -28.61 0.83 -17.11
CA SER A 22 -28.81 1.93 -18.10
C SER A 22 -29.28 3.31 -17.57
N SER A 23 -29.11 4.42 -18.32
CA SER A 23 -29.13 4.56 -19.79
C SER A 23 -28.32 5.75 -20.35
N ARG A 24 -28.41 5.99 -21.67
CA ARG A 24 -27.70 7.02 -22.47
C ARG A 24 -28.67 8.20 -22.85
N PRO A 25 -28.40 9.09 -23.83
CA PRO A 25 -28.62 10.55 -23.77
C PRO A 25 -30.00 10.97 -24.39
N PRO A 26 -30.36 12.25 -24.75
CA PRO A 26 -29.52 13.45 -24.88
C PRO A 26 -30.13 14.86 -24.54
N SER A 27 -29.26 15.87 -24.64
CA SER A 27 -29.40 17.27 -25.14
C SER A 27 -30.65 18.16 -24.97
N THR A 28 -30.35 19.48 -24.95
CA THR A 28 -31.15 20.65 -25.42
C THR A 28 -32.36 21.19 -24.63
N SER A 29 -32.10 22.33 -23.95
CA SER A 29 -32.85 23.61 -24.00
C SER A 29 -34.28 23.80 -23.42
N SER A 30 -34.42 24.95 -22.75
CA SER A 30 -35.56 25.90 -22.80
C SER A 30 -36.75 25.84 -21.82
N VAL A 31 -36.90 26.98 -21.10
CA VAL A 31 -38.14 27.79 -20.91
C VAL A 31 -39.21 27.36 -19.87
N ARG A 32 -39.17 28.07 -18.71
CA ARG A 32 -40.31 28.54 -17.85
C ARG A 32 -41.24 27.42 -17.25
N SER A 33 -42.23 27.66 -16.38
CA SER A 33 -42.88 28.88 -15.84
C SER A 33 -43.59 28.65 -14.46
N VAL A 34 -43.63 29.67 -13.58
CA VAL A 34 -44.52 29.84 -12.37
C VAL A 34 -44.45 28.70 -11.30
N THR A 35 -44.95 28.76 -10.04
CA THR A 35 -45.92 29.57 -9.24
C THR A 35 -45.59 29.35 -7.71
N SER A 36 -46.16 29.92 -6.61
CA SER A 36 -47.21 30.93 -6.28
C SER A 36 -47.16 31.33 -4.77
N GLN A 37 -47.95 32.35 -4.36
CA GLN A 37 -48.42 32.70 -2.97
C GLN A 37 -47.39 33.35 -1.97
N ARG A 38 -47.78 34.15 -0.96
CA ARG A 38 -49.12 34.44 -0.36
C ARG A 38 -49.23 35.81 0.38
N SER A 39 -50.48 36.27 0.63
CA SER A 39 -50.95 37.19 1.71
C SER A 39 -50.55 38.69 1.68
N THR A 40 -51.34 39.67 2.16
CA THR A 40 -52.78 39.72 2.57
C THR A 40 -53.36 41.16 2.52
N PHE A 41 -54.70 41.27 2.69
CA PHE A 41 -55.49 42.35 3.34
C PHE A 41 -56.52 43.15 2.49
N VAL A 42 -57.49 43.78 3.17
CA VAL A 42 -58.88 43.99 2.69
C VAL A 42 -59.48 45.36 3.10
N ALA A 43 -60.33 45.97 2.26
CA ALA A 43 -61.33 46.96 2.67
C ALA A 43 -62.55 47.07 1.71
N ASN A 44 -63.76 47.20 2.27
CA ASN A 44 -65.09 47.06 1.64
C ASN A 44 -65.61 48.28 0.84
N LYS A 45 -66.55 48.03 -0.10
CA LYS A 45 -67.91 48.65 -0.22
C LYS A 45 -68.70 48.00 -1.38
N THR A 46 -69.81 47.28 -1.15
CA THR A 46 -71.21 47.72 -0.89
C THR A 46 -72.10 47.66 -2.16
N ILE A 47 -73.37 47.30 -2.01
CA ILE A 47 -74.31 46.76 -3.03
C ILE A 47 -75.31 47.82 -3.51
N THR A 48 -75.86 47.72 -4.75
CA THR A 48 -77.31 47.82 -5.12
C THR A 48 -77.55 48.05 -6.64
N ALA A 49 -78.67 47.55 -7.15
CA ALA A 49 -79.24 47.71 -8.52
C ALA A 49 -80.77 48.00 -8.38
N PRO A 50 -81.61 48.25 -9.42
CA PRO A 50 -81.40 48.11 -10.87
C PRO A 50 -81.82 49.38 -11.69
N ALA A 51 -82.75 49.28 -12.65
CA ALA A 51 -82.75 50.12 -13.86
C ALA A 51 -84.05 50.89 -14.21
N ARG A 52 -83.85 51.94 -15.02
CA ARG A 52 -84.78 52.58 -16.00
C ARG A 52 -86.00 53.37 -15.49
N VAL A 53 -86.03 54.67 -15.83
CA VAL A 53 -87.16 55.41 -16.50
C VAL A 53 -86.68 56.85 -16.83
N ARG A 54 -87.26 57.49 -17.86
CA ARG A 54 -87.07 58.93 -18.17
C ARG A 54 -88.30 59.74 -17.77
N PRO A 55 -88.14 60.90 -17.11
CA PRO A 55 -89.09 62.01 -17.19
C PRO A 55 -88.50 63.20 -17.98
N VAL A 56 -89.30 64.25 -18.18
CA VAL A 56 -89.01 65.37 -19.10
C VAL A 56 -88.61 66.65 -18.34
N GLY A 57 -87.58 67.32 -18.86
CA GLY A 57 -87.42 68.79 -18.93
C GLY A 57 -87.70 69.66 -17.68
N ARG A 58 -86.63 70.19 -17.10
CA ARG A 58 -86.64 71.58 -16.59
C ARG A 58 -85.28 72.23 -16.85
N ALA A 59 -85.29 73.46 -17.38
CA ALA A 59 -84.06 74.17 -17.73
C ALA A 59 -83.40 74.79 -16.49
N VAL A 60 -82.06 74.67 -16.42
CA VAL A 60 -81.19 75.42 -15.50
C VAL A 60 -80.01 75.96 -16.30
N VAL A 61 -79.55 77.15 -15.94
CA VAL A 61 -78.57 77.99 -16.65
C VAL A 61 -77.30 77.23 -17.05
N PRO A 62 -76.77 77.41 -18.28
CA PRO A 62 -75.48 76.82 -18.66
C PRO A 62 -74.33 77.45 -17.86
N ALA A 63 -73.71 76.65 -17.00
CA ALA A 63 -72.42 77.01 -16.41
C ALA A 63 -71.36 77.07 -17.51
N ILE A 64 -70.64 78.19 -17.62
CA ILE A 64 -69.62 78.39 -18.65
C ILE A 64 -68.44 77.47 -18.37
N ILE A 65 -68.34 76.36 -19.11
CA ILE A 65 -67.13 75.54 -19.18
C ILE A 65 -66.06 76.37 -19.90
N ARG A 66 -65.22 77.06 -19.13
CA ARG A 66 -64.02 77.72 -19.64
C ARG A 66 -63.13 76.66 -20.29
N GLN A 67 -62.69 76.89 -21.53
CA GLN A 67 -61.53 76.16 -22.03
C GLN A 67 -60.31 76.53 -21.18
N PRO A 68 -59.42 75.58 -20.85
CA PRO A 68 -58.19 75.87 -20.11
C PRO A 68 -57.32 76.83 -20.92
N SER A 69 -56.64 77.76 -20.26
CA SER A 69 -55.75 78.67 -20.98
C SER A 69 -54.49 77.92 -21.47
N GLN A 70 -53.84 78.42 -22.52
CA GLN A 70 -52.54 77.86 -22.94
C GLN A 70 -51.51 77.84 -21.80
N VAL A 71 -51.59 78.79 -20.88
CA VAL A 71 -50.71 78.87 -19.69
C VAL A 71 -50.93 77.69 -18.75
N ASP A 72 -52.17 77.24 -18.56
CA ASP A 72 -52.49 76.09 -17.70
C ASP A 72 -52.00 74.78 -18.31
N VAL A 73 -52.16 74.62 -19.63
CA VAL A 73 -51.65 73.47 -20.39
C VAL A 73 -50.12 73.42 -20.38
N LEU A 74 -49.45 74.58 -20.47
CA LEU A 74 -48.00 74.68 -20.37
C LEU A 74 -47.49 74.38 -18.95
N LYS A 75 -48.14 74.92 -17.91
CA LYS A 75 -47.82 74.59 -16.50
C LYS A 75 -47.97 73.10 -16.22
N GLY A 76 -49.02 72.45 -16.72
CA GLY A 76 -49.20 71.00 -16.61
C GLY A 76 -48.08 70.19 -17.27
N LYS A 77 -47.56 70.65 -18.42
CA LYS A 77 -46.39 70.05 -19.08
C LYS A 77 -45.08 70.27 -18.31
N VAL A 78 -44.89 71.45 -17.71
CA VAL A 78 -43.71 71.74 -16.87
C VAL A 78 -43.71 70.84 -15.64
N ALA A 79 -44.80 70.80 -14.87
CA ALA A 79 -44.91 69.93 -13.69
C ALA A 79 -44.77 68.43 -14.03
N ALA A 80 -45.22 68.00 -15.21
CA ALA A 80 -44.97 66.66 -15.71
C ALA A 80 -43.47 66.42 -15.97
N MET A 81 -42.78 67.33 -16.66
CA MET A 81 -41.33 67.24 -16.91
C MET A 81 -40.50 67.30 -15.62
N GLU A 82 -40.87 68.13 -14.64
CA GLU A 82 -40.21 68.22 -13.33
C GLU A 82 -40.29 66.88 -12.58
N LYS A 83 -41.48 66.25 -12.56
CA LYS A 83 -41.64 64.88 -12.01
C LYS A 83 -40.81 63.85 -12.80
N ASP A 84 -40.83 63.94 -14.13
CA ASP A 84 -40.06 63.07 -15.02
C ASP A 84 -38.54 63.20 -14.83
N ILE A 85 -38.05 64.36 -14.38
CA ILE A 85 -36.65 64.61 -14.01
C ILE A 85 -36.37 63.96 -12.65
N MET A 86 -37.18 64.24 -11.63
CA MET A 86 -37.02 63.64 -10.30
C MET A 86 -36.98 62.10 -10.33
N GLU A 87 -37.87 61.47 -11.10
CA GLU A 87 -37.87 60.00 -11.23
C GLU A 87 -36.62 59.47 -11.97
N LYS A 88 -36.07 60.23 -12.93
CA LYS A 88 -34.82 59.88 -13.60
C LYS A 88 -33.61 60.06 -12.67
N ASP A 89 -33.59 61.10 -11.84
CA ASP A 89 -32.52 61.34 -10.86
C ASP A 89 -32.49 60.28 -9.75
N GLU A 90 -33.66 59.85 -9.25
CA GLU A 90 -33.78 58.75 -8.28
C GLU A 90 -33.31 57.42 -8.88
N ARG A 91 -33.75 57.09 -10.11
CA ARG A 91 -33.25 55.93 -10.87
C ARG A 91 -31.73 56.01 -11.12
N LEU A 92 -31.21 57.20 -11.42
CA LEU A 92 -29.78 57.44 -11.65
C LEU A 92 -28.96 57.26 -10.35
N GLN A 93 -29.51 57.64 -9.20
CA GLN A 93 -28.89 57.45 -7.89
C GLN A 93 -28.76 55.97 -7.55
N ILE A 94 -29.84 55.19 -7.68
CA ILE A 94 -29.84 53.74 -7.48
C ILE A 94 -28.88 53.04 -8.48
N ALA A 95 -28.81 53.50 -9.72
CA ALA A 95 -27.87 52.99 -10.72
C ALA A 95 -26.40 53.26 -10.37
N LYS A 96 -26.08 54.43 -9.78
CA LYS A 96 -24.72 54.72 -9.28
C LYS A 96 -24.34 53.82 -8.11
N GLU A 97 -25.22 53.69 -7.11
CA GLU A 97 -24.98 52.90 -5.91
C GLU A 97 -24.79 51.41 -6.24
N THR A 98 -25.65 50.85 -7.10
CA THR A 98 -25.49 49.47 -7.59
C THR A 98 -24.23 49.28 -8.43
N ALA A 99 -23.80 50.27 -9.23
CA ALA A 99 -22.53 50.21 -9.97
C ALA A 99 -21.30 50.27 -9.04
N VAL A 100 -21.34 51.01 -7.93
CA VAL A 100 -20.28 51.01 -6.91
C VAL A 100 -20.17 49.63 -6.24
N MET A 101 -21.28 49.07 -5.76
CA MET A 101 -21.33 47.72 -5.17
C MET A 101 -20.79 46.63 -6.13
N GLN A 102 -21.12 46.74 -7.43
CA GLN A 102 -20.59 45.84 -8.46
C GLN A 102 -19.08 46.03 -8.67
N LYS A 103 -18.58 47.28 -8.68
CA LYS A 103 -17.14 47.58 -8.83
C LYS A 103 -16.32 47.03 -7.66
N GLU A 104 -16.81 47.15 -6.43
CA GLU A 104 -16.18 46.58 -5.23
C GLU A 104 -16.16 45.04 -5.29
N SER A 105 -17.29 44.43 -5.67
CA SER A 105 -17.39 42.99 -5.89
C SER A 105 -16.39 42.50 -6.95
N ILE A 106 -16.23 43.22 -8.06
CA ILE A 106 -15.26 42.92 -9.11
C ILE A 106 -13.82 43.05 -8.59
N GLY A 107 -13.53 44.00 -7.69
CA GLY A 107 -12.24 44.11 -7.01
C GLY A 107 -11.90 42.86 -6.19
N MET A 108 -12.81 42.45 -5.31
CA MET A 108 -12.69 41.23 -4.49
C MET A 108 -12.44 39.97 -5.34
N TYR A 109 -13.14 39.82 -6.48
CA TYR A 109 -12.94 38.67 -7.37
C TYR A 109 -11.59 38.70 -8.10
N LYS A 110 -11.04 39.88 -8.42
CA LYS A 110 -9.70 40.00 -9.03
C LYS A 110 -8.59 39.62 -8.06
N GLU A 111 -8.60 40.17 -6.84
CA GLU A 111 -7.62 39.83 -5.80
C GLU A 111 -7.63 38.32 -5.53
N ARG A 112 -8.82 37.71 -5.44
CA ARG A 112 -8.98 36.26 -5.28
C ARG A 112 -8.45 35.45 -6.47
N LEU A 113 -8.48 35.98 -7.69
CA LEU A 113 -7.88 35.34 -8.87
C LEU A 113 -6.35 35.42 -8.85
N GLU A 114 -5.77 36.54 -8.42
CA GLU A 114 -4.31 36.72 -8.30
C GLU A 114 -3.73 35.79 -7.20
N VAL A 115 -4.38 35.71 -6.04
CA VAL A 115 -4.04 34.75 -4.97
C VAL A 115 -4.21 33.29 -5.43
N MET A 116 -5.18 33.00 -6.31
CA MET A 116 -5.34 31.66 -6.86
C MET A 116 -4.29 31.33 -7.94
N SER A 117 -3.87 32.29 -8.75
CA SER A 117 -2.79 32.12 -9.75
C SER A 117 -1.47 31.78 -9.07
N THR A 118 -1.03 32.61 -8.12
CA THR A 118 0.22 32.38 -7.36
C THR A 118 0.22 31.04 -6.62
N LYS A 119 -0.96 30.55 -6.18
CA LYS A 119 -1.10 29.21 -5.61
C LYS A 119 -0.98 28.09 -6.65
N VAL A 120 -1.48 28.27 -7.87
CA VAL A 120 -1.26 27.33 -8.99
C VAL A 120 0.23 27.28 -9.34
N ASP A 121 0.90 28.43 -9.43
CA ASP A 121 2.34 28.51 -9.72
C ASP A 121 3.18 27.80 -8.65
N ALA A 122 2.87 28.02 -7.37
CA ALA A 122 3.52 27.33 -6.25
C ALA A 122 3.28 25.80 -6.27
N LEU A 123 2.07 25.34 -6.64
CA LEU A 123 1.77 23.92 -6.79
C LEU A 123 2.50 23.29 -7.98
N ASN A 124 2.64 24.01 -9.10
CA ASN A 124 3.41 23.55 -10.25
C ASN A 124 4.89 23.32 -9.87
N VAL A 125 5.50 24.26 -9.14
CA VAL A 125 6.88 24.11 -8.63
C VAL A 125 7.01 22.89 -7.70
N GLN A 126 6.06 22.68 -6.77
CA GLN A 126 6.07 21.48 -5.92
C GLN A 126 5.94 20.17 -6.72
N VAL A 127 5.06 20.16 -7.74
CA VAL A 127 4.88 19.02 -8.63
C VAL A 127 6.16 18.70 -9.41
N ASP A 128 6.90 19.71 -9.87
CA ASP A 128 8.15 19.50 -10.60
C ASP A 128 9.30 19.05 -9.70
N VAL A 129 9.41 19.58 -8.47
CA VAL A 129 10.34 19.04 -7.44
C VAL A 129 10.05 17.56 -7.19
N LEU A 130 8.80 17.20 -6.91
CA LEU A 130 8.40 15.81 -6.65
C LEU A 130 8.60 14.88 -7.86
N LYS A 131 8.48 15.38 -9.10
CA LYS A 131 8.87 14.62 -10.31
C LYS A 131 10.37 14.32 -10.31
N THR A 132 11.23 15.31 -10.02
CA THR A 132 12.69 15.12 -10.01
C THR A 132 13.12 14.16 -8.90
N GLU A 133 12.57 14.29 -7.69
CA GLU A 133 12.82 13.36 -6.58
C GLU A 133 12.35 11.93 -6.94
N SER A 134 11.14 11.79 -7.50
CA SER A 134 10.64 10.48 -7.96
C SER A 134 11.50 9.87 -9.08
N SER A 135 12.12 10.69 -9.92
CA SER A 135 13.06 10.24 -10.96
C SER A 135 14.37 9.75 -10.35
N ASN A 136 14.92 10.50 -9.40
CA ASN A 136 16.17 10.16 -8.70
C ASN A 136 16.03 8.88 -7.87
N LEU A 137 14.93 8.75 -7.11
CA LEU A 137 14.64 7.55 -6.32
C LEU A 137 14.49 6.29 -7.19
N LYS A 138 13.94 6.41 -8.41
CA LYS A 138 13.87 5.29 -9.38
C LYS A 138 15.25 4.93 -9.93
N ALA A 139 16.10 5.91 -10.24
CA ALA A 139 17.46 5.67 -10.68
C ALA A 139 18.29 4.96 -9.60
N GLU A 140 18.15 5.38 -8.34
CA GLU A 140 18.75 4.67 -7.19
C GLU A 140 18.22 3.25 -7.01
N ASP A 141 16.91 3.03 -7.16
CA ASP A 141 16.28 1.71 -7.02
C ASP A 141 16.77 0.72 -8.10
N GLU A 142 16.86 1.16 -9.36
CA GLU A 142 17.47 0.35 -10.43
C GLU A 142 18.97 0.11 -10.19
N GLN A 143 19.74 1.10 -9.74
CA GLN A 143 21.15 0.91 -9.39
C GLN A 143 21.31 -0.12 -8.25
N LYS A 144 20.42 -0.09 -7.25
CA LYS A 144 20.41 -1.06 -6.14
C LYS A 144 20.03 -2.47 -6.63
N LYS A 145 19.05 -2.61 -7.53
CA LYS A 145 18.69 -3.89 -8.17
C LYS A 145 19.86 -4.49 -8.95
N VAL A 146 20.53 -3.69 -9.79
CA VAL A 146 21.74 -4.12 -10.51
C VAL A 146 22.81 -4.60 -9.53
N ARG A 147 23.09 -3.82 -8.47
CA ARG A 147 24.09 -4.19 -7.48
C ARG A 147 23.75 -5.45 -6.68
N ILE A 148 22.46 -5.71 -6.41
CA ILE A 148 21.99 -6.97 -5.81
C ILE A 148 22.16 -8.14 -6.79
N GLY A 149 21.90 -7.94 -8.08
CA GLY A 149 22.16 -8.93 -9.14
C GLY A 149 23.64 -9.32 -9.24
N GLU A 150 24.54 -8.33 -9.22
CA GLU A 150 25.99 -8.56 -9.18
C GLU A 150 26.41 -9.34 -7.93
N LEU A 151 25.96 -8.91 -6.74
CA LEU A 151 26.35 -9.54 -5.48
C LEU A 151 25.83 -10.97 -5.33
N THR A 152 24.59 -11.23 -5.76
CA THR A 152 24.03 -12.59 -5.77
C THR A 152 24.73 -13.50 -6.78
N SER A 153 25.12 -12.96 -7.95
CA SER A 153 25.95 -13.70 -8.91
C SER A 153 27.33 -14.08 -8.33
N GLN A 154 28.02 -13.14 -7.67
CA GLN A 154 29.29 -13.39 -7.00
C GLN A 154 29.19 -14.34 -5.81
N LEU A 155 28.04 -14.36 -5.12
CA LEU A 155 27.75 -15.31 -4.04
C LEU A 155 27.59 -16.73 -4.61
N ASN A 156 26.75 -16.89 -5.64
CA ASN A 156 26.52 -18.16 -6.32
C ASN A 156 27.82 -18.75 -6.93
N GLU A 157 28.70 -17.90 -7.47
CA GLU A 157 30.02 -18.30 -7.95
C GLU A 157 30.89 -18.85 -6.81
N LYS A 158 30.98 -18.12 -5.69
CA LYS A 158 31.74 -18.55 -4.50
C LYS A 158 31.20 -19.84 -3.90
N GLU A 159 29.88 -20.03 -3.86
CA GLU A 159 29.27 -21.31 -3.46
C GLU A 159 29.54 -22.44 -4.45
N SER A 160 29.68 -22.16 -5.75
CA SER A 160 30.08 -23.15 -6.74
C SER A 160 31.54 -23.59 -6.53
N ILE A 161 32.44 -22.63 -6.27
CA ILE A 161 33.85 -22.89 -5.95
C ILE A 161 33.98 -23.65 -4.63
N MET A 162 33.26 -23.22 -3.59
CA MET A 162 33.25 -23.88 -2.27
C MET A 162 32.78 -25.33 -2.36
N ARG A 163 31.72 -25.62 -3.13
CA ARG A 163 31.23 -26.98 -3.38
C ARG A 163 32.27 -27.87 -4.05
N LYS A 164 32.95 -27.35 -5.08
CA LYS A 164 34.03 -28.08 -5.79
C LYS A 164 35.20 -28.36 -4.86
N LEU A 165 35.75 -27.33 -4.22
CA LEU A 165 36.88 -27.47 -3.30
C LEU A 165 36.57 -28.41 -2.13
N HIS A 166 35.33 -28.40 -1.63
CA HIS A 166 34.88 -29.34 -0.61
C HIS A 166 34.89 -30.78 -1.12
N ASN A 167 34.35 -31.04 -2.31
CA ASN A 167 34.42 -32.35 -2.95
C ASN A 167 35.87 -32.80 -3.16
N ASP A 168 36.72 -31.93 -3.71
CA ASP A 168 38.13 -32.21 -3.96
C ASP A 168 38.87 -32.60 -2.66
N VAL A 169 38.59 -31.90 -1.54
CA VAL A 169 39.14 -32.23 -0.22
C VAL A 169 38.60 -33.57 0.32
N VAL A 170 37.33 -33.90 0.09
CA VAL A 170 36.73 -35.18 0.50
C VAL A 170 37.34 -36.35 -0.29
N ASP A 171 37.48 -36.21 -1.61
CA ASP A 171 38.07 -37.22 -2.49
C ASP A 171 39.56 -37.43 -2.21
N LEU A 172 40.34 -36.34 -2.00
CA LEU A 172 41.76 -36.42 -1.62
C LEU A 172 41.99 -37.08 -0.25
N ARG A 173 41.03 -36.96 0.68
CA ARG A 173 41.04 -37.68 1.97
C ARG A 173 40.63 -39.15 1.86
N GLY A 174 39.94 -39.53 0.79
CA GLY A 174 39.45 -40.89 0.55
C GLY A 174 37.94 -40.99 0.63
N THR A 175 37.37 -41.61 -0.40
CA THR A 175 35.93 -41.78 -0.66
C THR A 175 35.22 -42.70 0.35
N ILE A 176 35.90 -43.73 0.86
CA ILE A 176 35.40 -44.65 1.90
C ILE A 176 36.26 -44.46 3.15
N ARG A 177 35.63 -44.21 4.30
CA ARG A 177 36.32 -43.93 5.56
C ARG A 177 35.85 -44.87 6.67
N VAL A 178 36.80 -45.38 7.45
CA VAL A 178 36.53 -46.40 8.49
C VAL A 178 37.17 -45.98 9.81
N VAL A 179 36.32 -45.53 10.73
CA VAL A 179 36.71 -45.01 12.04
C VAL A 179 36.20 -45.91 13.17
N VAL A 180 37.05 -46.22 14.13
CA VAL A 180 36.68 -47.03 15.29
C VAL A 180 36.46 -46.12 16.49
N ARG A 181 35.35 -46.32 17.20
CA ARG A 181 35.10 -45.65 18.48
C ARG A 181 34.96 -46.67 19.59
N VAL A 182 35.83 -46.59 20.59
CA VAL A 182 35.74 -47.43 21.78
C VAL A 182 34.88 -46.72 22.84
N ARG A 183 33.89 -47.44 23.36
CA ARG A 183 32.98 -46.96 24.41
C ARG A 183 33.75 -46.81 25.73
N GLN A 184 33.42 -45.81 26.54
CA GLN A 184 33.86 -45.77 27.93
C GLN A 184 33.15 -46.86 28.74
N MET A 185 33.92 -47.69 29.44
CA MET A 185 33.39 -48.78 30.26
C MET A 185 32.52 -48.24 31.41
N LEU A 186 31.42 -48.92 31.70
CA LEU A 186 30.62 -48.70 32.90
C LEU A 186 31.31 -49.33 34.13
N ARG A 187 31.03 -48.80 35.33
CA ARG A 187 31.66 -49.28 36.58
C ARG A 187 31.50 -50.79 36.80
N SER A 188 30.31 -51.33 36.52
CA SER A 188 30.00 -52.76 36.58
C SER A 188 30.75 -53.63 35.55
N GLU A 189 31.18 -53.05 34.42
CA GLU A 189 31.96 -53.74 33.40
C GLU A 189 33.44 -53.83 33.79
N VAL A 190 33.96 -52.79 34.48
CA VAL A 190 35.35 -52.75 35.00
C VAL A 190 35.59 -53.83 36.07
N GLU A 191 34.57 -54.14 36.88
CA GLU A 191 34.64 -55.20 37.90
C GLU A 191 34.59 -56.62 37.30
N THR A 192 34.17 -56.77 36.03
CA THR A 192 33.82 -58.07 35.43
C THR A 192 34.71 -58.46 34.23
N SER A 193 35.29 -57.50 33.50
CA SER A 193 35.87 -57.76 32.17
C SER A 193 37.40 -57.60 32.09
N VAL A 194 38.09 -58.66 31.66
CA VAL A 194 39.54 -58.71 31.43
C VAL A 194 39.84 -58.64 29.92
N SER A 195 39.37 -57.57 29.28
CA SER A 195 39.66 -57.26 27.87
C SER A 195 40.55 -56.02 27.79
N ALA A 196 41.86 -56.22 27.85
CA ALA A 196 42.82 -55.15 27.66
C ALA A 196 42.81 -54.72 26.18
N ILE A 197 42.23 -53.55 25.91
CA ILE A 197 42.34 -52.86 24.62
C ILE A 197 43.55 -51.95 24.70
N GLU A 198 44.53 -52.17 23.83
CA GLU A 198 45.73 -51.36 23.70
C GLU A 198 45.67 -50.48 22.45
N TYR A 199 46.28 -49.30 22.54
CA TYR A 199 46.30 -48.28 21.48
C TYR A 199 47.75 -47.92 21.11
N PRO A 200 48.46 -48.72 20.30
CA PRO A 200 49.86 -48.45 19.95
C PRO A 200 50.06 -47.15 19.16
N THR A 201 49.02 -46.69 18.44
CA THR A 201 49.03 -45.49 17.61
C THR A 201 47.61 -44.95 17.50
N ILE A 202 47.45 -43.66 17.16
CA ILE A 202 46.15 -43.02 16.86
C ILE A 202 45.28 -43.75 15.81
N ASN A 203 45.91 -44.61 15.01
CA ASN A 203 45.32 -45.35 13.89
C ASN A 203 45.31 -46.87 14.11
N SER A 204 45.75 -47.37 15.27
CA SER A 204 45.87 -48.82 15.52
C SER A 204 45.30 -49.24 16.87
N ILE A 205 44.72 -50.43 16.90
CA ILE A 205 44.09 -51.02 18.09
C ILE A 205 44.43 -52.51 18.17
N ILE A 206 44.80 -52.96 19.38
CA ILE A 206 45.01 -54.37 19.71
C ILE A 206 43.95 -54.75 20.75
N VAL A 207 43.26 -55.86 20.54
CA VAL A 207 42.28 -56.39 21.50
C VAL A 207 42.79 -57.71 22.05
N ASN A 208 43.20 -57.73 23.31
CA ASN A 208 43.69 -58.92 23.98
C ASN A 208 42.54 -59.69 24.62
N GLN A 209 42.29 -60.92 24.13
CA GLN A 209 41.27 -61.83 24.66
C GLN A 209 41.95 -63.04 25.33
N GLY A 210 42.36 -62.85 26.59
CA GLY A 210 43.03 -63.90 27.38
C GLY A 210 44.31 -64.40 26.69
N SER A 211 44.36 -65.69 26.35
CA SER A 211 45.52 -66.32 25.70
C SER A 211 45.67 -66.04 24.20
N LYS A 212 44.83 -65.16 23.62
CA LYS A 212 44.93 -64.74 22.22
C LYS A 212 44.83 -63.22 22.09
N SER A 213 45.95 -62.59 21.76
CA SER A 213 45.98 -61.24 21.20
C SER A 213 45.44 -61.27 19.77
N SER A 214 44.42 -60.47 19.46
CA SER A 214 44.17 -60.12 18.05
C SER A 214 45.34 -59.28 17.53
N GLY A 215 45.77 -59.51 16.29
CA GLY A 215 46.83 -58.72 15.67
C GLY A 215 46.44 -57.24 15.56
N ALA A 216 47.42 -56.34 15.52
CA ALA A 216 47.18 -54.91 15.45
C ALA A 216 46.32 -54.55 14.23
N MET A 217 45.07 -54.16 14.49
CA MET A 217 44.13 -53.74 13.46
C MET A 217 44.35 -52.25 13.19
N THR A 218 44.67 -51.92 11.94
CA THR A 218 44.89 -50.54 11.50
C THR A 218 43.62 -50.00 10.86
N PHE A 219 43.23 -48.80 11.27
CA PHE A 219 42.08 -48.05 10.81
C PHE A 219 42.52 -46.63 10.42
N GLU A 220 41.61 -45.86 9.84
CA GLU A 220 41.90 -44.46 9.51
C GLU A 220 42.01 -43.58 10.75
N LYS A 221 41.19 -43.87 11.78
CA LYS A 221 41.25 -43.21 13.09
C LYS A 221 40.64 -44.09 14.18
N VAL A 222 41.27 -44.12 15.35
CA VAL A 222 40.76 -44.81 16.55
C VAL A 222 40.43 -43.78 17.63
N PHE A 223 39.15 -43.48 17.79
CA PHE A 223 38.63 -42.70 18.92
C PHE A 223 38.62 -43.57 20.19
N THR A 224 39.61 -43.36 21.04
CA THR A 224 39.67 -43.94 22.40
C THR A 224 38.59 -43.33 23.32
N PRO A 225 38.31 -43.91 24.51
CA PRO A 225 37.22 -43.45 25.38
C PRO A 225 37.29 -42.01 25.91
N ILE A 226 38.42 -41.32 25.73
CA ILE A 226 38.58 -39.90 26.09
C ILE A 226 38.02 -38.92 25.03
N PHE A 227 37.69 -39.40 23.82
CA PHE A 227 37.18 -38.53 22.74
C PHE A 227 35.70 -38.20 22.91
N THR A 228 35.39 -36.91 22.87
CA THR A 228 34.04 -36.36 23.00
C THR A 228 33.20 -36.59 21.73
N GLN A 229 31.87 -36.51 21.86
CA GLN A 229 30.96 -36.61 20.71
C GLN A 229 31.18 -35.51 19.66
N SER A 230 31.64 -34.32 20.07
CA SER A 230 31.99 -33.23 19.16
C SER A 230 33.23 -33.58 18.32
N GLN A 231 34.29 -34.13 18.93
CA GLN A 231 35.48 -34.56 18.20
C GLN A 231 35.21 -35.71 17.23
N VAL A 232 34.24 -36.59 17.54
CA VAL A 232 33.75 -37.62 16.61
C VAL A 232 32.93 -37.00 15.47
N PHE A 233 32.14 -35.95 15.75
CA PHE A 233 31.34 -35.26 14.75
C PHE A 233 32.21 -34.53 13.70
N CYS A 234 33.30 -33.88 14.10
CA CYS A 234 34.16 -33.12 13.19
C CYS A 234 34.82 -33.97 12.07
N GLU A 235 34.96 -35.29 12.24
CA GLU A 235 35.43 -36.18 11.15
C GLU A 235 34.29 -36.63 10.20
N ILE A 236 33.03 -36.45 10.63
CA ILE A 236 31.81 -36.79 9.89
C ILE A 236 31.23 -35.53 9.21
N GLU A 237 31.58 -34.34 9.70
CA GLU A 237 31.15 -33.03 9.20
C GLU A 237 31.40 -32.85 7.69
N ASP A 238 32.57 -33.29 7.20
CA ASP A 238 32.91 -33.42 5.77
C ASP A 238 31.75 -34.02 4.95
N PHE A 239 31.22 -35.15 5.41
CA PHE A 239 30.22 -35.95 4.71
C PHE A 239 28.82 -35.38 4.83
N ILE A 240 28.50 -34.78 5.98
CA ILE A 240 27.23 -34.06 6.17
C ILE A 240 27.18 -32.85 5.22
N LEU A 241 28.30 -32.13 5.06
CA LEU A 241 28.40 -31.01 4.13
C LEU A 241 28.31 -31.47 2.67
N SER A 242 28.92 -32.60 2.29
CA SER A 242 28.72 -33.21 0.96
C SER A 242 27.25 -33.60 0.72
N ALA A 243 26.54 -34.15 1.71
CA ALA A 243 25.11 -34.45 1.61
C ALA A 243 24.26 -33.17 1.41
N LEU A 244 24.58 -32.08 2.13
CA LEU A 244 23.95 -30.76 1.92
C LEU A 244 24.24 -30.17 0.54
N HIS A 245 25.42 -30.47 -0.03
CA HIS A 245 25.79 -30.09 -1.39
C HIS A 245 25.10 -30.94 -2.48
N GLY A 246 24.37 -31.99 -2.11
CA GLY A 246 23.60 -32.85 -3.01
C GLY A 246 24.28 -34.15 -3.44
N TYR A 247 25.37 -34.54 -2.77
CA TYR A 247 26.05 -35.81 -3.02
C TYR A 247 25.44 -36.97 -2.21
N ASN A 248 25.50 -38.17 -2.76
CA ASN A 248 25.05 -39.38 -2.08
C ASN A 248 26.03 -39.79 -0.96
N VAL A 249 25.54 -39.88 0.27
CA VAL A 249 26.35 -40.20 1.46
C VAL A 249 25.62 -41.21 2.33
N GLY A 250 26.27 -42.34 2.63
CA GLY A 250 25.80 -43.33 3.60
C GLY A 250 26.63 -43.30 4.88
N LEU A 251 25.94 -43.28 6.01
CA LEU A 251 26.52 -43.49 7.35
C LEU A 251 25.97 -44.81 7.90
N ILE A 252 26.87 -45.78 8.14
CA ILE A 252 26.50 -47.13 8.59
C ILE A 252 27.12 -47.37 9.96
N ALA A 253 26.31 -47.73 10.95
CA ALA A 253 26.81 -48.07 12.29
C ALA A 253 26.76 -49.59 12.51
N PHE A 254 27.88 -50.18 12.92
CA PHE A 254 27.99 -51.60 13.23
C PHE A 254 28.50 -51.79 14.66
N GLY A 255 28.04 -52.82 15.37
CA GLY A 255 28.52 -53.13 16.71
C GLY A 255 27.69 -54.21 17.39
N GLN A 256 28.28 -54.85 18.39
CA GLN A 256 27.56 -55.69 19.34
C GLN A 256 26.62 -54.82 20.19
N THR A 257 25.44 -55.33 20.56
CA THR A 257 24.45 -54.63 21.39
C THR A 257 25.10 -53.93 22.59
N GLY A 258 25.01 -52.59 22.63
CA GLY A 258 25.65 -51.74 23.65
C GLY A 258 26.94 -51.02 23.18
N SER A 259 27.49 -51.38 22.02
CA SER A 259 28.67 -50.76 21.40
C SER A 259 28.35 -50.27 19.97
N VAL A 260 29.00 -49.19 19.53
CA VAL A 260 28.74 -48.56 18.23
C VAL A 260 30.05 -48.12 17.56
N LEU A 261 30.46 -48.82 16.50
CA LEU A 261 31.44 -48.36 15.52
C LEU A 261 30.69 -47.65 14.37
N ILE A 262 31.39 -46.78 13.62
CA ILE A 262 30.77 -45.94 12.58
C ILE A 262 31.61 -46.01 11.30
N TYR A 263 30.95 -46.31 10.19
CA TYR A 263 31.52 -46.54 8.86
C TYR A 263 30.90 -45.52 7.89
N LEU A 264 31.71 -44.98 6.99
CA LEU A 264 31.31 -43.95 6.03
C LEU A 264 31.48 -44.51 4.61
N VAL A 265 30.36 -44.65 3.90
CA VAL A 265 30.27 -45.28 2.58
C VAL A 265 29.32 -44.46 1.70
N PRO A 266 29.79 -43.72 0.68
CA PRO A 266 28.91 -43.09 -0.30
C PRO A 266 28.22 -44.13 -1.18
N LEU A 267 27.12 -43.72 -1.85
CA LEU A 267 26.23 -44.59 -2.65
C LEU A 267 26.23 -44.20 -4.13
#